data_AF-B6ZBJ4-F1
#
_entry.id   AF-B6ZBJ4-F1
#
_cell.length_a   1.000
_cell.length_b   1.000
_cell.length_c   1.000
_cell.angle_alpha   90.00
_cell.angle_beta   90.00
_cell.angle_gamma   90.00
#
_symmetry.space_group_name_H-M   'P 1'
#
loop_
_entity.id
_entity.type
_entity.pdbx_description
1 polymer ?
#
loop_
_entity_poly.entity_id
_entity_poly.type
_entity_poly.pdbx_seq_one_letter_code
_entity_poly.pdbx_strand_id
1 'polypeptide(L)' 'CYAHLAATQMSQFMKFDDMSETSSSHGGGVTAAGPVPVPQLPRLEEKVANSMFFV' A
#
# COMPACT_ATOMS: atom_id res chain seq x y z
N CYS A 1 7.80 18.38 -7.76
CA CYS A 1 8.24 16.97 -7.71
C CYS A 1 7.04 16.03 -7.71
N TYR A 2 6.58 15.61 -8.88
CA TYR A 2 5.30 14.91 -9.05
C TYR A 2 5.34 13.44 -8.57
N ALA A 3 6.48 12.76 -8.78
CA ALA A 3 6.70 11.40 -8.30
C ALA A 3 6.59 11.28 -6.77
N HIS A 4 7.01 12.32 -6.03
CA HIS A 4 6.92 12.32 -4.57
C HIS A 4 5.46 12.38 -4.09
N LEU A 5 4.61 13.15 -4.79
CA LEU A 5 3.18 13.26 -4.49
C LEU A 5 2.46 11.94 -4.78
N ALA A 6 2.75 11.31 -5.93
CA ALA A 6 2.23 9.97 -6.27
C ALA A 6 2.58 8.94 -5.20
N ALA A 7 3.85 8.89 -4.80
CA ALA A 7 4.33 7.94 -3.78
C ALA A 7 3.64 8.18 -2.43
N THR A 8 3.46 9.43 -2.03
CA THR A 8 2.81 9.81 -0.77
C THR A 8 1.34 9.39 -0.75
N GLN A 9 0.62 9.60 -1.85
CA GLN A 9 -0.79 9.25 -1.94
C GLN A 9 -0.99 7.73 -2.05
N MET A 10 -0.19 7.05 -2.89
CA MET A 10 -0.21 5.58 -2.99
C MET A 10 0.14 4.89 -1.67
N SER A 11 1.06 5.45 -0.89
CA SER A 11 1.42 4.91 0.43
C SER A 11 0.24 4.96 1.43
N GLN A 12 -0.70 5.91 1.28
CA GLN A 12 -1.92 5.94 2.08
C GLN A 12 -2.90 4.83 1.66
N PHE A 13 -3.07 4.59 0.37
CA PHE A 13 -3.90 3.49 -0.14
C PHE A 13 -3.38 2.11 0.30
N MET A 14 -2.06 1.90 0.23
CA MET A 14 -1.46 0.64 0.69
C MET A 14 -1.61 0.41 2.21
N LYS A 15 -1.65 1.49 3.01
CA LYS A 15 -1.93 1.40 4.45
C LYS A 15 -3.42 1.17 4.75
N PHE A 16 -4.32 1.58 3.86
CA PHE A 16 -5.75 1.36 4.00
C PHE A 16 -6.15 -0.09 3.65
N ASP A 17 -5.40 -0.74 2.75
CA ASP A 17 -5.59 -2.16 2.43
C ASP A 17 -5.35 -3.06 3.65
N ASP A 18 -4.38 -2.71 4.50
CA ASP A 18 -4.13 -3.35 5.82
C ASP A 18 -5.26 -3.08 6.84
N MET A 19 -6.09 -2.04 6.61
CA MET A 19 -7.23 -1.70 7.48
C MET A 19 -8.51 -2.48 7.11
N SER A 20 -8.53 -3.19 5.98
CA SER A 20 -9.63 -4.10 5.63
C SER A 20 -9.42 -5.47 6.30
N GLU A 21 -9.90 -5.54 7.54
CA GLU A 21 -10.07 -6.77 8.33
C GLU A 21 -8.81 -7.55 8.74
N THR A 22 -8.02 -6.99 9.66
CA THR A 22 -7.61 -7.77 10.83
C THR A 22 -7.34 -6.86 12.03
N SER A 23 -8.41 -6.60 12.79
CA SER A 23 -8.24 -6.51 14.23
C SER A 23 -7.84 -7.90 14.72
N SER A 24 -6.54 -8.18 14.79
CA SER A 24 -6.04 -9.37 15.48
C SER A 24 -4.71 -9.08 16.14
N SER A 25 -4.82 -8.80 17.43
CA SER A 25 -3.74 -8.95 18.40
C SER A 25 -3.11 -10.35 18.34
N HIS A 26 -1.92 -10.47 17.76
CA HIS A 26 -0.87 -11.44 18.10
C HIS A 26 0.31 -11.18 17.15
N GLY A 27 1.53 -10.85 17.59
CA GLY A 27 2.30 -11.59 18.57
C GLY A 27 3.16 -12.64 17.84
N GLY A 28 4.46 -12.36 17.65
CA GLY A 28 5.45 -13.42 17.41
C GLY A 28 6.50 -13.15 16.32
N GLY A 29 7.70 -12.76 16.75
CA GLY A 29 8.96 -13.30 16.22
C GLY A 29 9.38 -12.90 14.80
N VAL A 30 10.19 -11.84 14.70
CA VAL A 30 10.97 -11.53 13.48
C VAL A 30 12.16 -12.49 13.34
N THR A 31 11.92 -13.73 12.89
CA THR A 31 12.98 -14.61 12.37
C THR A 31 12.48 -15.34 11.14
N ALA A 32 12.47 -14.66 9.99
CA ALA A 32 12.35 -15.32 8.69
C ALA A 32 13.47 -14.80 7.80
N ALA A 33 14.54 -15.59 7.65
CA ALA A 33 15.58 -15.40 6.65
C ALA A 33 15.06 -15.80 5.25
N GLY A 34 14.00 -15.12 4.80
CA GLY A 34 13.35 -15.35 3.51
C GLY A 34 12.92 -14.02 2.87
N PRO A 35 12.57 -14.03 1.57
CA PRO A 35 12.14 -12.81 0.88
C PRO A 35 11.01 -12.14 1.67
N VAL A 36 11.20 -10.88 2.06
CA VAL A 36 10.13 -10.10 2.68
C VAL A 36 8.95 -10.10 1.71
N PRO A 37 7.75 -10.55 2.10
CA PRO A 37 6.59 -10.48 1.24
C PRO A 37 6.32 -9.00 0.96
N VAL A 38 6.58 -8.56 -0.28
CA VAL A 38 6.32 -7.19 -0.71
C VAL A 38 4.84 -7.08 -1.02
N PRO A 39 4.10 -6.18 -0.36
CA PRO A 39 2.70 -5.93 -0.70
C PRO A 39 2.59 -5.48 -2.15
N GLN A 40 1.67 -6.09 -2.90
CA GLN A 40 1.43 -5.68 -4.28
C GLN A 40 0.78 -4.30 -4.30
N LEU A 41 1.09 -3.50 -5.34
CA LEU A 41 0.49 -2.18 -5.50
C LEU A 41 -0.99 -2.30 -5.86
N PRO A 42 -1.88 -1.53 -5.21
CA PRO A 42 -3.29 -1.51 -5.57
C PRO A 42 -3.47 -0.98 -6.99
N ARG A 43 -4.35 -1.61 -7.76
CA ARG A 43 -4.69 -1.15 -9.11
C ARG A 43 -5.57 0.09 -9.03
N LEU A 44 -5.29 1.07 -9.88
CA LEU A 44 -6.14 2.25 -10.05
C LEU A 44 -7.42 1.90 -10.81
N GLU A 45 -8.51 2.61 -10.51
CA GLU A 45 -9.78 2.49 -11.25
C GLU A 45 -9.63 3.08 -12.66
N GLU A 46 -10.30 2.48 -13.64
CA GLU A 46 -10.09 2.77 -15.06
C GLU A 46 -10.31 4.25 -15.43
N LYS A 47 -11.23 4.94 -14.76
CA LYS A 47 -11.55 6.36 -15.00
C LYS A 47 -10.47 7.29 -14.47
N VAL A 48 -9.68 6.86 -13.48
CA VAL A 48 -8.62 7.67 -12.86
C VAL A 48 -7.21 7.21 -13.21
N ALA A 49 -7.06 6.04 -13.82
CA ALA A 49 -5.75 5.46 -14.17
C ALA A 49 -4.91 6.36 -15.09
N ASN A 50 -5.55 7.15 -15.95
CA ASN A 50 -4.90 8.12 -16.84
C ASN A 50 -4.96 9.57 -16.30
N SER A 51 -5.46 9.74 -15.07
CA SER A 51 -5.61 11.05 -14.43
C SER A 51 -4.51 11.31 -13.42
N MET A 52 -4.28 12.59 -13.16
CA MET A 52 -3.40 13.11 -12.13
C MET A 52 -4.09 13.07 -10.74
N PHE A 53 -4.42 11.88 -10.23
CA PHE A 53 -5.18 11.72 -8.98
C PHE A 53 -4.44 12.23 -7.72
N PHE A 54 -3.13 12.48 -7.82
CA PHE A 54 -2.21 12.83 -6.73
C PHE A 54 -1.78 14.30 -6.68
N VAL A 55 -2.74 15.21 -6.88
CA VAL A 55 -2.54 16.67 -6.73
C VAL A 55 -2.53 17.12 -5.28
#